data_AF-A0A433UI70-F1
#
_entry.id   AF-A0A433UI70-F1
#
_cell.length_a   1.000
_cell.length_b   1.000
_cell.length_c   1.000
_cell.angle_alpha   90.00
_cell.angle_beta   90.00
_cell.angle_gamma   90.00
#
_symmetry.space_group_name_H-M   'P 1'
#
loop_
_entity.id
_entity.type
_entity.pdbx_description
1 polymer ?
#
loop_
_entity_poly.entity_id
_entity_poly.type
_entity_poly.pdbx_seq_one_letter_code
_entity_poly.pdbx_strand_id
1 'polypeptide(L)'
;MILGDTYMSINDLEFLHGAAFLRLLKGTSDVSISYLSSIHSSLYIIKSLNTESAILFKISKKPTSSWSFSFSEQEEIALTKFHQTYPDIRLFIALICHRDGVCCLSQEQLWTILDYSEGLANQRVSVKRELRGSYYVKGTGRVPLERTIPQNNWPDVILSKSNNL
;
A
#
# COMPACT_ATOMS: atom_id res chain seq x y z
N MET A 1 -22.01 -7.67 38.38
CA MET A 1 -20.89 -6.86 37.87
C MET A 1 -21.03 -6.85 36.36
N ILE A 2 -21.61 -5.79 35.80
CA ILE A 2 -21.80 -5.67 34.35
C ILE A 2 -20.40 -5.39 33.79
N LEU A 3 -19.87 -6.35 33.03
CA LEU A 3 -18.69 -6.12 32.20
C LEU A 3 -19.05 -4.98 31.25
N GLY A 4 -18.46 -3.81 31.48
CA GLY A 4 -18.70 -2.64 30.65
C GLY A 4 -18.35 -2.98 29.21
N ASP A 5 -19.28 -2.72 28.31
CA ASP A 5 -19.04 -2.74 26.88
C ASP A 5 -17.78 -1.92 26.59
N THR A 6 -16.70 -2.60 26.20
CA THR A 6 -15.51 -1.96 25.67
C THR A 6 -15.93 -1.25 24.38
N TYR A 7 -16.10 0.07 24.46
CA TYR A 7 -16.23 0.94 23.31
C TYR A 7 -14.99 0.73 22.42
N MET A 8 -15.08 -0.16 21.43
CA MET A 8 -14.03 -0.29 20.41
C MET A 8 -14.15 0.90 19.46
N SER A 9 -13.43 1.97 19.77
CA SER A 9 -13.27 3.09 18.83
C SER A 9 -12.47 2.62 17.62
N ILE A 10 -12.94 2.96 16.42
CA ILE A 10 -12.19 2.75 15.18
C ILE A 10 -10.86 3.51 15.29
N ASN A 11 -9.75 2.78 15.15
CA ASN A 11 -8.42 3.39 15.17
C ASN A 11 -8.03 3.95 13.79
N ASP A 12 -6.95 4.74 13.72
CA ASP A 12 -6.52 5.38 12.47
C ASP A 12 -6.21 4.38 11.33
N LEU A 13 -5.73 3.18 11.67
CA LEU A 13 -5.43 2.14 10.69
C LEU A 13 -6.74 1.63 10.09
N GLU A 14 -7.70 1.25 10.92
CA GLU A 14 -9.03 0.81 10.48
C GLU A 14 -9.74 1.91 9.66
N PHE A 15 -9.67 3.16 10.12
CA PHE A 15 -10.25 4.31 9.42
C PHE A 15 -9.64 4.50 8.02
N LEU A 16 -8.31 4.49 7.92
CA LEU A 16 -7.61 4.74 6.66
C LEU A 16 -7.65 3.54 5.70
N HIS A 17 -7.55 2.31 6.22
CA HIS A 17 -7.75 1.10 5.41
C HIS A 17 -9.17 1.05 4.88
N GLY A 18 -10.18 1.33 5.72
CA GLY A 18 -11.58 1.39 5.31
C GLY A 18 -11.81 2.42 4.20
N ALA A 19 -11.20 3.60 4.28
CA ALA A 19 -11.27 4.60 3.22
C ALA A 19 -10.64 4.12 1.90
N ALA A 20 -9.48 3.44 1.96
CA ALA A 20 -8.83 2.87 0.78
C ALA A 20 -9.67 1.75 0.14
N PHE A 21 -10.25 0.86 0.96
CA PHE A 21 -11.16 -0.19 0.50
C PHE A 21 -12.45 0.35 -0.09
N LEU A 22 -13.06 1.38 0.51
CA LEU A 22 -14.24 2.00 -0.06
C LEU A 22 -13.97 2.56 -1.46
N ARG A 23 -12.78 3.13 -1.70
CA ARG A 23 -12.36 3.55 -3.05
C ARG A 23 -12.17 2.38 -4.00
N LEU A 24 -11.60 1.26 -3.52
CA LEU A 24 -11.48 0.02 -4.28
C LEU A 24 -12.86 -0.51 -4.72
N LEU A 25 -13.79 -0.64 -3.78
CA LEU A 25 -15.16 -1.13 -4.02
C LEU A 25 -15.97 -0.22 -4.94
N LYS A 26 -15.64 1.08 -5.00
CA LYS A 26 -16.25 2.00 -5.97
C LYS A 26 -15.69 1.85 -7.38
N GLY A 27 -14.48 1.28 -7.53
CA GLY A 27 -13.81 1.08 -8.80
C GLY A 27 -14.15 -0.23 -9.50
N THR A 28 -14.83 -1.16 -8.83
CA THR A 28 -15.24 -2.45 -9.41
C THR A 28 -16.52 -2.97 -8.76
N SER A 29 -17.38 -3.61 -9.55
CA SER A 29 -18.60 -4.27 -9.07
C SER A 29 -18.36 -5.71 -8.56
N ASP A 30 -17.18 -6.27 -8.82
CA ASP A 30 -16.82 -7.64 -8.43
C ASP A 30 -15.40 -7.69 -7.86
N VAL A 31 -15.30 -7.88 -6.55
CA VAL A 31 -14.04 -8.04 -5.85
C VAL A 31 -14.21 -8.87 -4.59
N SER A 32 -13.27 -9.78 -4.36
CA SER A 32 -13.07 -10.48 -3.10
C SER A 32 -11.81 -9.96 -2.41
N ILE A 33 -11.91 -9.73 -1.10
CA ILE A 33 -10.82 -9.23 -0.26
C ILE A 33 -10.54 -10.26 0.82
N SER A 34 -9.37 -10.89 0.77
CA SER A 34 -8.91 -11.84 1.77
C SER A 34 -7.86 -11.20 2.66
N TYR A 35 -8.10 -11.18 3.97
CA TYR A 35 -7.16 -10.64 4.95
C TYR A 35 -6.09 -11.69 5.31
N LEU A 36 -4.82 -11.40 5.00
CA LEU A 36 -3.69 -12.30 5.27
C LEU A 36 -3.07 -12.04 6.65
N SER A 37 -3.90 -12.07 7.70
CA SER A 37 -3.49 -11.77 9.08
C SER A 37 -2.40 -12.70 9.62
N SER A 38 -2.29 -13.93 9.10
CA SER A 38 -1.24 -14.88 9.44
C SER A 38 0.15 -14.53 8.86
N ILE A 39 0.21 -13.57 7.93
CA ILE A 39 1.45 -13.02 7.37
C ILE A 39 1.71 -11.62 7.93
N HIS A 40 0.75 -10.70 7.80
CA HIS A 40 0.88 -9.35 8.32
C HIS A 40 -0.49 -8.66 8.48
N SER A 41 -0.63 -7.80 9.49
CA SER A 41 -1.91 -7.14 9.82
C SER A 41 -2.38 -6.10 8.80
N SER A 42 -1.54 -5.76 7.83
CA SER A 42 -1.85 -4.81 6.76
C SER A 42 -1.76 -5.42 5.36
N LEU A 43 -1.73 -6.75 5.26
CA LEU A 43 -1.60 -7.47 3.98
C LEU A 43 -2.92 -8.12 3.58
N TYR A 44 -3.31 -7.93 2.32
CA TYR A 44 -4.57 -8.43 1.78
C TYR A 44 -4.37 -8.96 0.36
N ILE A 45 -5.12 -10.01 0.00
CA ILE A 45 -5.29 -10.42 -1.41
C ILE A 45 -6.58 -9.81 -1.93
N ILE A 46 -6.50 -9.21 -3.11
CA ILE A 46 -7.58 -8.62 -3.87
C ILE A 46 -7.77 -9.46 -5.13
N LYS A 47 -8.92 -10.13 -5.25
CA LYS A 47 -9.30 -10.87 -6.46
C LYS A 47 -10.42 -10.13 -7.17
N SER A 48 -10.27 -9.87 -8.45
CA SER A 48 -11.35 -9.48 -9.37
C SER A 48 -11.60 -10.61 -10.36
N LEU A 49 -12.60 -10.47 -11.25
CA LEU A 49 -12.88 -11.42 -12.34
C LEU A 49 -11.64 -11.85 -13.15
N ASN A 50 -10.65 -10.96 -13.23
CA ASN A 50 -9.61 -11.01 -14.24
C ASN A 50 -8.19 -10.89 -13.67
N THR A 51 -8.08 -10.56 -12.38
CA THR A 51 -6.80 -10.28 -11.74
C THR A 51 -6.80 -10.75 -10.30
N GLU A 52 -5.64 -11.21 -9.86
CA GLU A 52 -5.35 -11.46 -8.46
C GLU A 52 -4.09 -10.66 -8.11
N SER A 53 -4.14 -9.88 -7.04
CA SER A 53 -3.05 -9.02 -6.61
C SER A 53 -3.07 -8.89 -5.10
N ALA A 54 -1.91 -8.70 -4.49
CA ALA A 54 -1.79 -8.44 -3.07
C ALA A 54 -1.46 -6.98 -2.81
N ILE A 55 -1.95 -6.46 -1.70
CA ILE A 55 -1.64 -5.11 -1.23
C ILE A 55 -1.11 -5.16 0.19
N LEU A 56 0.05 -4.54 0.42
CA LEU A 56 0.50 -4.16 1.75
C LEU A 56 0.17 -2.68 1.96
N PHE A 57 -0.74 -2.39 2.90
CA PHE A 57 -1.03 -1.01 3.28
C PHE A 57 0.01 -0.47 4.24
N LYS A 58 0.47 0.75 3.95
CA LYS A 58 1.21 1.59 4.90
C LYS A 58 0.51 2.92 5.03
N ILE A 59 0.37 3.41 6.25
CA ILE A 59 -0.34 4.67 6.52
C ILE A 59 0.62 5.76 6.96
N SER A 60 0.32 6.99 6.57
CA SER A 60 0.84 8.19 7.22
C SER A 60 -0.32 9.00 7.76
N LYS A 61 -0.23 9.37 9.05
CA LYS A 61 -1.25 10.17 9.75
C LYS A 61 -1.03 11.67 9.60
N LYS A 62 0.09 12.08 8.97
CA LYS A 62 0.46 13.48 8.84
C LYS A 62 -0.47 14.17 7.81
N PRO A 63 -1.10 15.31 8.15
CA PRO A 63 -1.96 16.05 7.21
C PRO A 63 -1.17 16.91 6.21
N THR A 64 0.12 16.66 6.05
CA THR A 64 1.06 17.44 5.23
C THR A 64 1.18 16.87 3.82
N SER A 65 1.50 17.68 2.82
CA SER A 65 1.73 17.22 1.44
C SER A 65 3.02 16.41 1.22
N SER A 66 3.78 16.16 2.29
CA SER A 66 4.94 15.27 2.30
C SER A 66 4.76 14.20 3.37
N TRP A 67 4.78 12.95 2.95
CA TRP A 67 4.62 11.76 3.77
C TRP A 67 5.87 10.89 3.66
N SER A 68 6.11 10.12 4.71
CA SER A 68 7.29 9.27 4.83
C SER A 68 6.87 7.95 5.44
N PHE A 69 7.30 6.85 4.83
CA PHE A 69 6.94 5.48 5.16
C PHE A 69 8.25 4.69 5.36
N SER A 70 8.61 4.44 6.62
CA SER A 70 9.68 3.50 6.94
C SER A 70 9.13 2.07 6.93
N PHE A 71 9.95 1.12 6.52
CA PHE A 71 9.63 -0.30 6.64
C PHE A 71 10.16 -0.85 7.95
N SER A 72 9.46 -1.82 8.50
CA SER A 72 9.85 -2.56 9.70
C SER A 72 10.42 -3.93 9.32
N GLU A 73 11.16 -4.54 10.25
CA GLU A 73 11.61 -5.93 10.11
C GLU A 73 10.42 -6.89 9.96
N GLN A 74 9.30 -6.64 10.64
CA GLN A 74 8.09 -7.47 10.48
C GLN A 74 7.53 -7.38 9.06
N GLU A 75 7.58 -6.22 8.43
CA GLU A 75 7.14 -6.06 7.04
C GLU A 75 8.10 -6.74 6.06
N GLU A 76 9.42 -6.66 6.29
CA GLU A 76 10.40 -7.38 5.48
C GLU A 76 10.23 -8.90 5.55
N ILE A 77 10.05 -9.44 6.76
CA ILE A 77 9.73 -10.86 6.96
C ILE A 77 8.39 -11.21 6.30
N ALA A 78 7.38 -10.35 6.44
CA ALA A 78 6.07 -10.57 5.82
C ALA A 78 6.14 -10.61 4.30
N LEU A 79 6.92 -9.73 3.67
CA LEU A 79 7.12 -9.75 2.22
C LEU A 79 7.84 -11.03 1.80
N THR A 80 8.89 -11.43 2.50
CA THR A 80 9.59 -12.71 2.22
C THR A 80 8.63 -13.90 2.31
N LYS A 81 7.84 -13.99 3.39
CA LYS A 81 6.85 -15.05 3.59
C LYS A 81 5.75 -15.04 2.53
N PHE A 82 5.29 -13.85 2.14
CA PHE A 82 4.29 -13.68 1.09
C PHE A 82 4.79 -14.26 -0.24
N HIS A 83 6.01 -13.91 -0.67
CA HIS A 83 6.58 -14.43 -1.92
C HIS A 83 6.75 -15.95 -1.93
N GLN A 84 7.15 -16.53 -0.79
CA GLN A 84 7.25 -17.98 -0.64
C GLN A 84 5.89 -18.68 -0.73
N THR A 85 4.83 -18.04 -0.24
CA THR A 85 3.48 -18.62 -0.17
C THR A 85 2.68 -18.39 -1.44
N TYR A 86 2.89 -17.25 -2.11
CA TYR A 86 2.11 -16.77 -3.24
C TYR A 86 3.00 -16.26 -4.39
N PRO A 87 3.84 -17.11 -4.99
CA PRO A 87 4.86 -16.68 -5.96
C PRO A 87 4.28 -16.01 -7.22
N ASP A 88 3.06 -16.36 -7.61
CA ASP A 88 2.42 -15.87 -8.83
C ASP A 88 1.52 -14.64 -8.61
N ILE A 89 1.37 -14.18 -7.37
CA ILE A 89 0.51 -13.02 -7.05
C ILE A 89 1.37 -11.75 -7.01
N ARG A 90 1.04 -10.79 -7.88
CA ARG A 90 1.69 -9.47 -7.90
C ARG A 90 1.44 -8.73 -6.60
N LEU A 91 2.50 -8.23 -5.96
CA LEU A 91 2.41 -7.41 -4.75
C LEU A 91 2.52 -5.92 -5.08
N PHE A 92 1.69 -5.14 -4.41
CA PHE A 92 1.70 -3.68 -4.43
C PHE A 92 1.83 -3.11 -3.03
N ILE A 93 2.54 -1.99 -2.91
CA ILE A 93 2.62 -1.21 -1.68
C ILE A 93 1.71 0.01 -1.82
N ALA A 94 0.61 0.01 -1.08
CA ALA A 94 -0.36 1.09 -1.09
C ALA A 94 -0.08 2.05 0.08
N LEU A 95 0.55 3.18 -0.26
CA LEU A 95 0.97 4.23 0.67
C LEU A 95 -0.18 5.23 0.88
N ILE A 96 -0.91 5.09 1.99
CA ILE A 96 -2.06 5.93 2.32
C ILE A 96 -1.57 7.26 2.92
N CYS A 97 -1.76 8.31 2.15
CA CYS A 97 -1.31 9.68 2.41
C CYS A 97 -2.38 10.47 3.19
N HIS A 98 -2.69 10.02 4.41
CA HIS A 98 -3.75 10.57 5.25
C HIS A 98 -5.08 10.76 4.48
N ARG A 99 -5.57 12.00 4.36
CA ARG A 99 -6.81 12.36 3.64
C ARG A 99 -6.60 12.69 2.15
N ASP A 100 -5.36 12.70 1.66
CA ASP A 100 -5.07 13.07 0.27
C ASP A 100 -5.40 11.92 -0.71
N GLY A 101 -5.02 10.70 -0.37
CA GLY A 101 -5.32 9.52 -1.17
C GLY A 101 -4.32 8.38 -0.97
N VAL A 102 -4.24 7.49 -1.96
CA VAL A 102 -3.36 6.33 -1.95
C VAL A 102 -2.36 6.48 -3.10
N CYS A 103 -1.07 6.50 -2.77
CA CYS A 103 0.01 6.36 -3.74
C CYS A 103 0.39 4.88 -3.78
N CYS A 104 0.07 4.20 -4.88
CA CYS A 104 0.29 2.76 -5.00
C CYS A 104 1.52 2.50 -5.88
N LEU A 105 2.42 1.67 -5.38
CA LEU A 105 3.63 1.25 -6.10
C LEU A 105 3.53 -0.24 -6.41
N SER A 106 3.91 -0.64 -7.62
CA SER A 106 4.28 -2.04 -7.83
C SER A 106 5.55 -2.35 -7.06
N GLN A 107 5.77 -3.62 -6.75
CA GLN A 107 7.03 -4.05 -6.16
C GLN A 107 8.25 -3.71 -7.02
N GLU A 108 8.13 -3.82 -8.35
CA GLU A 108 9.18 -3.42 -9.28
C GLU A 108 9.54 -1.94 -9.08
N GLN A 109 8.53 -1.05 -9.08
CA GLN A 109 8.74 0.38 -8.84
C GLN A 109 9.37 0.65 -7.48
N LEU A 110 8.94 -0.05 -6.43
CA LEU A 110 9.54 0.08 -5.10
C LEU A 110 11.04 -0.22 -5.16
N TRP A 111 11.43 -1.30 -5.81
CA TRP A 111 12.83 -1.70 -5.87
C TRP A 111 13.70 -0.82 -6.79
N THR A 112 13.11 -0.03 -7.70
CA THR A 112 13.88 0.99 -8.45
C THR A 112 14.37 2.15 -7.58
N ILE A 113 13.74 2.36 -6.42
CA ILE A 113 14.07 3.48 -5.53
C ILE A 113 14.72 3.02 -4.22
N LEU A 114 14.84 1.72 -3.99
CA LEU A 114 15.44 1.14 -2.79
C LEU A 114 16.75 0.43 -3.13
N ASP A 115 17.66 0.38 -2.16
CA ASP A 115 18.91 -0.35 -2.23
C ASP A 115 18.70 -1.79 -1.74
N TYR A 116 18.86 -2.78 -2.62
CA TYR A 116 18.74 -4.19 -2.25
C TYR A 116 19.76 -4.64 -1.19
N SER A 117 20.93 -3.99 -1.12
CA SER A 117 22.01 -4.41 -0.23
C SER A 117 21.80 -4.04 1.24
N GLU A 118 20.97 -3.03 1.50
CA GLU A 118 20.71 -2.49 2.85
C GLU A 118 19.57 -3.19 3.59
N GLY A 119 18.82 -4.07 2.90
CA GLY A 119 17.60 -4.69 3.44
C GLY A 119 16.41 -3.72 3.52
N LEU A 120 15.19 -4.22 3.54
CA LEU A 120 13.99 -3.37 3.46
C LEU A 120 13.77 -2.57 4.75
N ALA A 121 14.00 -3.17 5.93
CA ALA A 121 13.75 -2.57 7.24
C ALA A 121 14.59 -1.31 7.51
N ASN A 122 15.73 -1.14 6.85
CA ASN A 122 16.60 0.04 6.98
C ASN A 122 16.20 1.19 6.05
N GLN A 123 15.12 1.02 5.29
CA GLN A 123 14.78 1.90 4.20
C GLN A 123 13.43 2.60 4.37
N ARG A 124 13.27 3.66 3.58
CA ARG A 124 12.12 4.56 3.65
C ARG A 124 11.73 5.04 2.27
N VAL A 125 10.43 5.14 2.06
CA VAL A 125 9.84 5.82 0.91
C VAL A 125 9.23 7.14 1.36
N SER A 126 9.56 8.21 0.64
CA SER A 126 8.96 9.54 0.80
C SER A 126 8.04 9.82 -0.38
N VAL A 127 6.84 10.30 -0.08
CA VAL A 127 5.84 10.70 -1.06
C VAL A 127 5.56 12.18 -0.89
N LYS A 128 5.51 12.93 -1.99
CA LYS A 128 5.10 14.33 -2.01
C LYS A 128 4.07 14.56 -3.10
N ARG A 129 3.06 15.41 -2.87
CA ARG A 129 2.13 15.82 -3.93
C ARG A 129 1.89 17.32 -3.89
N GLU A 130 2.01 17.97 -5.04
CA GLU A 130 1.53 19.35 -5.19
C GLU A 130 0.01 19.37 -5.43
N LEU A 131 -0.63 20.50 -5.18
CA LEU A 131 -2.09 20.63 -5.33
C LEU A 131 -2.52 20.22 -6.75
N ARG A 132 -3.45 19.25 -6.84
CA ARG A 132 -3.97 18.68 -8.11
C ARG A 132 -2.92 17.99 -8.99
N GLY A 133 -1.72 17.74 -8.48
CA GLY A 133 -0.65 17.02 -9.19
C GLY A 133 -0.64 15.52 -8.93
N SER A 134 0.33 14.85 -9.56
CA SER A 134 0.72 13.46 -9.30
C SER A 134 1.64 13.35 -8.08
N TYR A 135 1.70 12.16 -7.47
CA TYR A 135 2.64 11.85 -6.40
C TYR A 135 4.07 11.72 -6.94
N TYR A 136 4.98 12.47 -6.34
CA TYR A 136 6.42 12.30 -6.47
C TYR A 136 6.90 11.33 -5.39
N VAL A 137 7.61 10.30 -5.79
CA VAL A 137 8.08 9.24 -4.89
C VAL A 137 9.59 9.20 -4.91
N LYS A 138 10.20 9.09 -3.72
CA LYS A 138 11.65 8.93 -3.54
C LYS A 138 11.93 7.86 -2.51
N GLY A 139 12.97 7.07 -2.69
CA GLY A 139 13.46 6.16 -1.67
C GLY A 139 14.54 6.76 -0.78
N THR A 140 15.22 5.89 -0.03
CA THR A 140 16.37 6.24 0.81
C THR A 140 17.46 6.91 -0.05
N GLY A 141 18.21 7.87 0.49
CA GLY A 141 19.21 8.60 -0.30
C GLY A 141 18.64 9.57 -1.34
N ARG A 142 17.32 9.80 -1.37
CA ARG A 142 16.60 10.68 -2.30
C ARG A 142 16.57 10.19 -3.75
N VAL A 143 16.76 8.90 -3.98
CA VAL A 143 16.61 8.27 -5.30
C VAL A 143 15.17 8.44 -5.78
N PRO A 144 14.92 9.19 -6.88
CA PRO A 144 13.56 9.45 -7.35
C PRO A 144 13.03 8.28 -8.18
N LEU A 145 11.73 8.02 -8.08
CA LEU A 145 11.03 7.21 -9.05
C LEU A 145 11.02 7.96 -10.39
N GLU A 146 11.31 7.27 -11.49
CA GLU A 146 11.44 7.88 -12.82
C GLU A 146 10.17 8.64 -13.24
N ARG A 147 9.00 8.08 -12.93
CA ARG A 147 7.69 8.65 -13.25
C ARG A 147 6.88 8.91 -11.98
N THR A 148 6.08 9.97 -12.02
CA THR A 148 5.12 10.26 -10.96
C THR A 148 3.93 9.31 -11.00
N ILE A 149 3.27 9.11 -9.85
CA ILE A 149 2.07 8.27 -9.73
C ILE A 149 0.82 9.17 -9.73
N PRO A 150 -0.09 9.06 -10.71
CA PRO A 150 -1.33 9.84 -10.72
C PRO A 150 -2.21 9.57 -9.49
N GLN A 151 -2.93 10.57 -8.99
CA GLN A 151 -3.81 10.41 -7.80
C GLN A 151 -4.95 9.40 -8.03
N ASN A 152 -5.42 9.30 -9.27
CA ASN A 152 -6.46 8.37 -9.73
C ASN A 152 -5.90 6.99 -10.10
N ASN A 153 -4.58 6.75 -9.96
CA ASN A 153 -3.99 5.44 -10.21
C ASN A 153 -4.53 4.36 -9.24
N TRP A 154 -4.99 4.76 -8.05
CA TRP A 154 -5.72 3.89 -7.13
C TRP A 154 -7.25 4.01 -7.33
N PRO A 155 -7.98 2.89 -7.47
CA PRO A 155 -7.52 1.49 -7.36
C PRO A 155 -7.08 0.83 -8.69
N ASP A 156 -7.19 1.52 -9.82
CA ASP A 156 -7.06 0.94 -11.17
C ASP A 156 -5.78 0.12 -11.38
N VAL A 157 -4.66 0.53 -10.79
CA VAL A 157 -3.37 -0.16 -10.94
C VAL A 157 -3.40 -1.61 -10.46
N ILE A 158 -4.14 -1.92 -9.37
CA ILE A 158 -4.23 -3.29 -8.86
C ILE A 158 -5.34 -4.10 -9.54
N LEU A 159 -6.28 -3.42 -10.20
CA LEU A 159 -7.39 -4.04 -10.93
C LEU A 159 -7.05 -4.29 -12.39
N SER A 160 -6.05 -3.60 -12.94
CA SER A 160 -5.63 -3.77 -14.33
C SER A 160 -4.84 -5.08 -14.53
N LYS A 161 -5.15 -5.78 -15.64
CA LYS A 161 -4.22 -6.77 -16.20
C LYS A 161 -2.97 -6.01 -16.61
N SER A 162 -1.78 -6.60 -16.41
CA SER A 162 -0.53 -5.99 -16.87
C SER A 162 -0.66 -5.66 -18.36
N ASN A 163 -0.91 -4.39 -18.69
CA ASN A 163 -0.56 -3.88 -20.00
C ASN A 163 0.91 -3.57 -19.89
N ASN A 164 1.73 -4.35 -20.60
CA ASN A 164 3.12 -4.01 -20.87
C ASN A 164 3.18 -2.54 -21.28
N LEU A 165 3.81 -1.71 -20.44
CA LEU A 165 4.42 -0.46 -20.87
C LEU A 165 5.85 -0.76 -21.31
#